data_AF-A0A499VCV4-F1
#
_entry.id   AF-A0A499VCV4-F1
#
_cell.length_a   1.000
_cell.length_b   1.000
_cell.length_c   1.000
_cell.angle_alpha   90.00
_cell.angle_beta   90.00
_cell.angle_gamma   90.00
#
_symmetry.space_group_name_H-M   'P 1'
#
loop_
_entity.id
_entity.type
_entity.pdbx_description
1 polymer ?
#
loop_
_entity_poly.entity_id
_entity_poly.type
_entity_poly.pdbx_seq_one_letter_code
_entity_poly.pdbx_strand_id
1 'polypeptide(L)'
;MVVPAPVPRQLPAPPPLFSGRSRERARLDRGWAQRGDRVVIATIGGSGGIRKTWLVLRWARDHLADRRAVAVRSDLWRTSHTRARV
;
A
#
# COMPACT_ATOMS: atom_id res chain seq x y z
N MET A 1 28.47 -22.05 -1.07
CA MET A 1 27.66 -21.35 -0.06
C MET A 1 27.04 -20.12 -0.72
N VAL A 2 25.72 -20.10 -0.90
CA VAL A 2 25.02 -18.95 -1.50
C VAL A 2 24.65 -18.01 -0.36
N VAL A 3 25.20 -16.80 -0.37
CA VAL A 3 24.75 -15.73 0.54
C VAL A 3 23.53 -15.07 -0.10
N PRO A 4 22.35 -15.08 0.54
CA PRO A 4 21.18 -14.42 -0.02
C PRO A 4 21.46 -12.92 -0.16
N ALA A 5 21.16 -12.38 -1.35
CA ALA A 5 21.35 -10.97 -1.62
C ALA A 5 20.52 -10.12 -0.63
N PRO A 6 21.07 -9.02 -0.10
CA PRO A 6 20.32 -8.14 0.78
C PRO A 6 19.10 -7.60 0.05
N VAL A 7 17.91 -7.85 0.61
CA VAL A 7 16.64 -7.33 0.07
C VAL A 7 16.56 -5.83 0.37
N PRO A 8 16.43 -4.95 -0.65
CA PRO A 8 16.22 -3.53 -0.41
C PRO A 8 14.94 -3.27 0.38
N ARG A 9 15.03 -2.43 1.41
CA ARG A 9 13.91 -2.11 2.32
C ARG A 9 13.65 -0.60 2.44
N GLN A 10 14.29 0.20 1.60
CA GLN A 10 14.12 1.65 1.62
C GLN A 10 12.77 2.00 0.99
N LEU A 11 11.92 2.68 1.77
CA LEU A 11 10.72 3.31 1.26
C LEU A 11 11.05 4.76 0.83
N PRO A 12 10.51 5.24 -0.31
CA PRO A 12 10.56 6.65 -0.68
C PRO A 12 10.16 7.56 0.49
N ALA A 13 10.79 8.73 0.61
CA ALA A 13 10.45 9.70 1.66
C ALA A 13 8.96 10.07 1.57
N PRO A 14 8.24 10.14 2.72
CA PRO A 14 6.86 10.58 2.71
C PRO A 14 6.79 12.05 2.29
N PRO A 15 5.67 12.50 1.68
CA PRO A 15 5.46 13.90 1.40
C PRO A 15 5.19 14.62 2.74
N PRO A 16 5.59 15.90 2.88
CA PRO A 16 5.45 16.61 4.14
C PRO A 16 3.99 16.76 4.59
N LEU A 17 3.05 16.74 3.65
CA LEU A 17 1.61 16.85 3.90
C LEU A 17 0.86 15.62 3.39
N PHE A 18 0.40 14.81 4.34
CA PHE A 18 -0.55 13.72 4.10
C PHE A 18 -1.63 13.77 5.18
N SER A 19 -2.83 14.21 4.81
CA SER A 19 -3.98 14.35 5.69
C SER A 19 -5.21 13.65 5.11
N GLY A 20 -6.18 13.34 5.98
CA GLY A 20 -7.35 12.54 5.62
C GLY A 20 -7.04 11.04 5.49
N ARG A 21 -8.03 10.25 5.04
CA ARG A 21 -7.92 8.80 4.82
C ARG A 21 -7.70 7.92 6.06
N SER A 22 -8.06 8.43 7.24
CA SER A 22 -7.98 7.67 8.50
C SER A 22 -8.79 6.38 8.46
N ARG A 23 -9.91 6.35 7.72
CA ARG A 23 -10.76 5.17 7.59
C ARG A 23 -10.07 4.05 6.79
N GLU A 24 -9.42 4.39 5.70
CA GLU A 24 -8.68 3.46 4.86
C GLU A 24 -7.45 2.95 5.58
N ARG A 25 -6.73 3.84 6.29
CA ARG A 25 -5.63 3.46 7.16
C ARG A 25 -6.07 2.49 8.26
N ALA A 26 -7.18 2.77 8.94
CA ALA A 26 -7.75 1.86 9.94
C ALA A 26 -8.18 0.50 9.36
N ARG A 27 -8.52 0.42 8.06
CA ARG A 27 -8.77 -0.88 7.40
C ARG A 27 -7.48 -1.66 7.19
N LEU A 28 -6.40 -1.00 6.78
CA LEU A 28 -5.08 -1.62 6.66
C LEU A 28 -4.58 -2.10 8.04
N ASP A 29 -4.71 -1.26 9.07
CA ASP A 29 -4.31 -1.61 10.45
C ASP A 29 -5.09 -2.80 11.00
N ARG A 30 -6.41 -2.87 10.74
CA ARG A 30 -7.22 -4.04 11.15
C ARG A 30 -6.80 -5.32 10.42
N GLY A 31 -6.62 -5.26 9.10
CA GLY A 31 -6.16 -6.42 8.34
C GLY A 31 -4.79 -6.90 8.79
N TRP A 32 -3.90 -5.98 9.15
CA TRP A 32 -2.60 -6.28 9.72
C TRP A 32 -2.68 -6.92 11.10
N ALA A 33 -3.47 -6.35 12.01
CA ALA A 33 -3.65 -6.90 13.35
C ALA A 33 -4.24 -8.32 13.32
N GLN A 34 -5.11 -8.62 12.35
CA GLN A 34 -5.77 -9.92 12.21
C GLN A 34 -4.95 -10.97 11.46
N ARG A 35 -3.76 -10.63 10.94
CA ARG A 35 -3.00 -11.51 10.05
C ARG A 35 -2.42 -12.76 10.72
N GLY A 36 -2.07 -12.66 12.00
CA GLY A 36 -1.27 -13.69 12.68
C GLY A 36 0.04 -13.97 11.92
N ASP A 37 0.25 -15.22 11.51
CA ASP A 37 1.41 -15.64 10.70
C ASP A 37 1.17 -15.61 9.18
N ARG A 38 -0.02 -15.18 8.74
CA ARG A 38 -0.40 -15.19 7.32
C ARG A 38 0.13 -13.96 6.59
N VAL A 39 0.38 -14.12 5.29
CA VAL A 39 0.62 -13.00 4.38
C VAL A 39 -0.70 -12.31 4.08
N VAL A 40 -0.75 -10.99 4.23
CA VAL A 40 -1.91 -10.16 3.88
C VAL A 40 -1.60 -9.38 2.62
N ILE A 41 -2.49 -9.49 1.63
CA ILE A 41 -2.45 -8.69 0.40
C ILE A 41 -3.62 -7.71 0.46
N ALA A 42 -3.33 -6.42 0.38
CA ALA A 42 -4.33 -5.37 0.35
C ALA A 42 -4.33 -4.67 -1.01
N THR A 43 -5.52 -4.53 -1.61
CA THR A 43 -5.70 -3.76 -2.85
C THR A 43 -6.30 -2.41 -2.53
N ILE A 44 -5.73 -1.34 -3.08
CA ILE A 44 -6.21 0.02 -2.86
C ILE A 44 -6.70 0.58 -4.20
N GLY A 45 -8.02 0.65 -4.34
CA GLY A 45 -8.70 1.23 -5.49
C GLY A 45 -8.90 2.74 -5.36
N GLY A 46 -9.17 3.40 -6.49
CA GLY A 46 -9.47 4.83 -6.55
C GLY A 46 -8.97 5.49 -7.82
N SER A 47 -9.53 6.67 -8.13
CA SER A 47 -9.18 7.47 -9.30
C SER A 47 -7.72 7.95 -9.29
N GLY A 48 -7.21 8.34 -10.46
CA GLY A 48 -5.88 8.95 -10.59
C GLY A 48 -5.73 10.18 -9.69
N GLY A 49 -4.52 10.39 -9.15
CA GLY A 49 -4.21 11.55 -8.30
C GLY A 49 -4.71 11.45 -6.84
N ILE A 50 -5.46 10.41 -6.47
CA ILE A 50 -6.07 10.30 -5.14
C ILE A 50 -5.12 9.84 -4.01
N ARG A 51 -3.81 9.93 -4.24
CA ARG A 51 -2.75 9.67 -3.25
C ARG A 51 -2.73 8.24 -2.68
N LYS A 52 -3.14 7.23 -3.46
CA LYS A 52 -3.09 5.80 -3.07
C LYS A 52 -1.68 5.36 -2.67
N THR A 53 -0.68 5.72 -3.49
CA THR A 53 0.73 5.43 -3.20
C THR A 53 1.18 6.05 -1.88
N TRP A 54 0.74 7.27 -1.58
CA TRP A 54 1.10 7.94 -0.33
C TRP A 54 0.46 7.32 0.91
N LEU A 55 -0.81 6.88 0.80
CA LEU A 55 -1.44 6.09 1.85
C LEU A 55 -0.64 4.84 2.17
N VAL A 56 -0.19 4.13 1.14
CA VAL A 56 0.62 2.92 1.31
C VAL A 56 1.98 3.23 1.92
N LEU A 57 2.70 4.22 1.38
CA LEU A 57 4.02 4.58 1.87
C LEU A 57 3.98 5.05 3.33
N ARG A 58 2.94 5.80 3.71
CA ARG A 58 2.76 6.22 5.09
C ARG A 58 2.48 5.01 6.00
N TRP A 59 1.55 4.14 5.61
CA TRP A 59 1.22 2.94 6.38
C TRP A 59 2.44 2.00 6.51
N ALA A 60 3.14 1.71 5.41
CA ALA A 60 4.33 0.86 5.43
C ALA A 60 5.48 1.42 6.28
N ARG A 61 5.62 2.75 6.34
CA ARG A 61 6.61 3.40 7.21
C ARG A 61 6.22 3.30 8.69
N ASP A 62 4.94 3.42 9.02
CA ASP A 62 4.45 3.25 10.39
C ASP A 62 4.60 1.80 10.90
N HIS A 63 4.65 0.81 10.00
CA HIS A 63 4.80 -0.62 10.32
C HIS A 63 6.20 -1.19 10.00
N LEU A 64 7.20 -0.35 9.72
CA LEU A 64 8.55 -0.77 9.28
C LEU A 64 9.29 -1.66 10.32
N ALA A 65 8.93 -1.52 11.60
CA ALA A 65 9.48 -2.35 12.69
C ALA A 65 8.95 -3.80 12.66
N ASP A 66 7.78 -4.03 12.07
CA ASP A 66 7.11 -5.32 11.99
C ASP A 66 7.37 -5.97 10.62
N ARG A 67 8.48 -6.72 10.55
CA ARG A 67 9.24 -7.05 9.32
C ARG A 67 8.68 -8.22 8.48
N ARG A 68 7.38 -8.26 8.22
CA ARG A 68 6.77 -9.30 7.36
C ARG A 68 6.09 -8.67 6.14
N ALA A 69 6.43 -9.17 4.95
CA ALA A 69 6.33 -8.46 3.67
C ALA A 69 4.97 -7.81 3.35
N VAL A 70 5.04 -6.56 2.87
CA VAL A 70 3.91 -5.83 2.27
C VAL A 70 4.19 -5.76 0.77
N ALA A 71 3.47 -6.55 -0.02
CA ALA A 71 3.50 -6.44 -1.47
C ALA A 71 2.48 -5.38 -1.91
N VAL A 72 2.98 -4.26 -2.40
CA VAL A 72 2.16 -3.16 -2.93
C VAL A 72 2.16 -3.29 -4.44
N ARG A 73 1.03 -3.71 -5.02
CA ARG A 73 0.85 -3.68 -6.47
C ARG A 73 -0.14 -2.57 -6.81
N SER A 74 0.37 -1.50 -7.42
CA SER A 74 -0.46 -0.47 -8.03
C SER A 74 -0.64 -0.79 -9.51
N ASP A 75 -1.78 -1.36 -9.87
CA ASP A 75 -2.27 -1.38 -11.24
C ASP A 75 -2.52 0.06 -11.71
N LEU A 76 -1.54 0.61 -12.41
CA LEU A 76 -1.72 1.76 -13.29
C LEU A 76 -2.43 1.25 -14.54
N TRP A 77 -3.76 1.27 -14.56
CA TRP A 77 -4.51 1.21 -15.80
C TRP A 77 -5.33 2.47 -16.01
N ARG A 78 -5.01 3.13 -17.12
CA ARG A 78 -5.77 4.20 -17.77
C ARG A 78 -7.09 3.60 -18.27
N THR A 79 -8.22 3.97 -17.65
CA THR A 79 -9.55 3.81 -18.27
C THR A 79 -10.23 5.15 -18.46
N SER A 80 -9.94 5.75 -19.61
CA SER A 80 -10.97 6.43 -20.38
C SER A 80 -11.93 5.34 -20.90
N HIS A 81 -13.12 5.20 -20.32
CA HIS A 81 -14.27 4.63 -21.02
C HIS A 81 -15.53 5.38 -20.59
N THR A 82 -15.88 6.37 -21.40
CA THR A 82 -17.20 6.96 -21.44
C THR A 82 -18.22 5.86 -21.77
N ARG A 83 -19.13 5.65 -20.83
CA ARG A 83 -20.49 5.07 -20.93
C ARG A 83 -20.79 4.09 -22.07
N ALA A 84 -21.09 2.84 -21.67
CA ALA A 84 -22.03 1.98 -22.39
C ALA A 84 -23.43 2.64 -22.41
N ARG A 85 -24.08 2.61 -23.57
CA ARG A 85 -25.55 2.64 -23.68
C ARG A 85 -26.01 1.26 -24.13
N VAL A 86 -27.06 0.78 -23.48
CA VAL A 86 -27.88 -0.40 -23.79
C VAL A 86 -28.56 -0.22 -25.14
#